data_AF-A0AAX6RVZ6-F1
#
_entry.id   AF-A0AAX6RVZ6-F1
#
_cell.length_a   1.000
_cell.length_b   1.000
_cell.length_c   1.000
_cell.angle_alpha   90.00
_cell.angle_beta   90.00
_cell.angle_gamma   90.00
#
_symmetry.space_group_name_H-M   'P 1'
#
loop_
_entity.id
_entity.type
_entity.pdbx_description
1 polymer ?
#
loop_
_entity_poly.entity_id
_entity_poly.type
_entity_poly.pdbx_seq_one_letter_code
_entity_poly.pdbx_strand_id
1 'polypeptide(L)'
;MERPAVDFTEINEENKNDLFREVSSSTENLAFTFGNILTNLFMGDLSNDSSFQPPVSQDKSFENISVDSVDSSNEKGKFSPIELDNLLLKNADSVKLPLSYAKTWSEYTKNTVSWIEKKLNLELESTRNNVKLAEASRANIGLQEFMPLQSLFTSALLNDIESSQFIQQTIAALQANKFIQPLLGRKNEMEKQRKEIKELWKQEQSKMLETETALKKAKLLCMQHQDEYEKAKSSMFHAEEEHMCCSSGLVKNLNKQLEKK
;
A
#
# COMPACT_ATOMS: atom_id res chain seq x y z
N MET A 1 17.31 -25.01 51.12
CA MET A 1 16.31 -25.94 51.68
C MET A 1 15.93 -26.88 50.56
N GLU A 2 16.57 -28.05 50.51
CA GLU A 2 16.31 -29.08 49.50
C GLU A 2 14.93 -29.69 49.75
N ARG A 3 14.11 -29.81 48.69
CA ARG A 3 12.88 -30.62 48.76
C ARG A 3 13.25 -32.08 48.53
N PRO A 4 12.82 -33.02 49.39
CA PRO A 4 13.09 -34.43 49.17
C PRO A 4 12.35 -34.90 47.92
N ALA A 5 13.02 -35.73 47.12
CA ALA A 5 12.41 -36.42 45.99
C ALA A 5 11.27 -37.33 46.50
N VAL A 6 10.14 -37.32 45.79
CA VAL A 6 8.99 -38.18 46.10
C VAL A 6 9.40 -39.63 45.82
N ASP A 7 9.45 -40.44 46.89
CA ASP A 7 9.70 -41.87 46.81
C ASP A 7 8.40 -42.58 46.39
N PHE A 8 8.42 -43.23 45.22
CA PHE A 8 7.27 -43.91 44.62
C PHE A 8 7.04 -45.32 45.18
N THR A 9 7.80 -45.75 46.21
CA THR A 9 7.75 -47.13 46.72
C THR A 9 6.74 -47.39 47.85
N GLU A 10 6.09 -46.35 48.42
CA GLU A 10 5.04 -46.48 49.46
C GLU A 10 3.68 -45.89 49.03
N ILE A 11 3.07 -46.44 47.97
CA ILE A 11 1.73 -46.01 47.53
C ILE A 11 0.66 -46.99 48.05
N ASN A 12 -0.07 -46.58 49.09
CA ASN A 12 -1.32 -47.21 49.55
C ASN A 12 -2.55 -46.45 49.00
N GLU A 13 -3.69 -47.12 48.78
CA GLU A 13 -4.96 -46.55 48.28
C GLU A 13 -5.43 -45.33 49.10
N GLU A 14 -5.09 -45.29 50.39
CA GLU A 14 -5.45 -44.19 51.30
C GLU A 14 -4.58 -42.92 51.10
N ASN A 15 -3.31 -43.06 50.70
CA ASN A 15 -2.38 -41.93 50.48
C ASN A 15 -2.32 -41.45 49.03
N LYS A 16 -2.85 -42.25 48.09
CA LYS A 16 -2.89 -41.92 46.67
C LYS A 16 -3.72 -40.66 46.40
N ASN A 17 -4.87 -40.54 47.04
CA ASN A 17 -5.73 -39.36 46.90
C ASN A 17 -5.03 -38.08 47.40
N ASP A 18 -4.22 -38.20 48.45
CA ASP A 18 -3.46 -37.08 49.01
C ASP A 18 -2.33 -36.62 48.11
N LEU A 19 -1.60 -37.57 47.50
CA LEU A 19 -0.52 -37.29 46.56
C LEU A 19 -1.02 -36.66 45.25
N PHE A 20 -2.15 -37.16 44.72
CA PHE A 20 -2.73 -36.61 43.50
C PHE A 20 -3.54 -35.34 43.73
N ARG A 21 -3.98 -35.05 44.97
CA ARG A 21 -4.71 -33.82 45.29
C ARG A 21 -3.90 -32.56 45.00
N GLU A 22 -2.59 -32.55 45.28
CA GLU A 22 -1.74 -31.39 44.98
C GLU A 22 -1.58 -31.20 43.46
N VAL A 23 -1.45 -32.28 42.71
CA VAL A 23 -1.36 -32.27 41.24
C VAL A 23 -2.68 -31.83 40.61
N SER A 24 -3.80 -32.37 41.08
CA SER A 24 -5.15 -32.00 40.63
C SER A 24 -5.45 -30.54 40.95
N SER A 25 -5.15 -30.08 42.17
CA SER A 25 -5.31 -28.67 42.55
C SER A 25 -4.42 -27.74 41.72
N SER A 26 -3.17 -28.13 41.44
CA SER A 26 -2.27 -27.34 40.58
C SER A 26 -2.75 -27.29 39.15
N THR A 27 -3.35 -28.37 38.64
CA THR A 27 -3.91 -28.46 37.29
C THR A 27 -5.19 -27.63 37.15
N GLU A 28 -6.07 -27.66 38.16
CA GLU A 28 -7.27 -26.83 38.22
C GLU A 28 -6.91 -25.34 38.30
N ASN A 29 -5.92 -24.97 39.10
CA ASN A 29 -5.41 -23.59 39.14
C ASN A 29 -4.82 -23.15 37.79
N LEU A 30 -4.10 -24.03 37.10
CA LEU A 30 -3.55 -23.73 35.77
C LEU A 30 -4.67 -23.53 34.74
N ALA A 31 -5.67 -24.41 34.73
CA ALA A 31 -6.83 -24.31 33.85
C ALA A 31 -7.64 -23.03 34.10
N PHE A 32 -7.84 -22.67 35.39
CA PHE A 32 -8.49 -21.42 35.77
C PHE A 32 -7.69 -20.19 35.28
N THR A 33 -6.38 -20.19 35.45
CA THR A 33 -5.50 -19.09 35.02
C THR A 33 -5.52 -18.92 33.50
N PHE A 34 -5.43 -20.03 32.76
CA PHE A 34 -5.54 -20.02 31.29
C PHE A 34 -6.91 -19.54 30.82
N GLY A 35 -7.99 -20.01 31.45
CA GLY A 35 -9.36 -19.58 31.14
C GLY A 35 -9.55 -18.08 31.36
N ASN A 36 -8.96 -17.53 32.42
CA ASN A 36 -9.04 -16.10 32.72
C ASN A 36 -8.24 -15.25 31.71
N ILE A 37 -7.04 -15.70 31.33
CA ILE A 37 -6.22 -15.05 30.28
C ILE A 37 -6.97 -15.04 28.95
N LEU A 38 -7.56 -16.18 28.54
CA LEU A 38 -8.31 -16.26 27.29
C LEU A 38 -9.57 -15.38 27.31
N THR A 39 -10.28 -15.36 28.44
CA THR A 39 -11.49 -14.54 28.62
C THR A 39 -11.16 -13.05 28.54
N ASN A 40 -10.07 -12.60 29.16
CA ASN A 40 -9.59 -11.21 29.05
C ASN A 40 -9.17 -10.87 27.61
N LEU A 41 -8.56 -11.82 26.89
CA LEU A 41 -8.19 -11.64 25.48
C LEU A 41 -9.42 -11.48 24.57
N PHE A 42 -10.50 -12.22 24.82
CA PHE A 42 -11.74 -12.14 24.04
C PHE A 42 -12.65 -10.97 24.46
N MET A 43 -12.63 -10.58 25.73
CA MET A 43 -13.41 -9.45 26.25
C MET A 43 -12.74 -8.08 26.00
N GLY A 44 -11.50 -8.05 25.51
CA GLY A 44 -10.84 -6.83 25.02
C GLY A 44 -10.45 -5.82 26.09
N ASP A 45 -10.51 -6.18 27.38
CA ASP A 45 -10.04 -5.32 28.48
C ASP A 45 -8.52 -5.49 28.66
N LEU A 46 -7.76 -4.95 27.71
CA LEU A 46 -6.32 -4.73 27.89
C LEU A 46 -6.12 -3.39 28.62
N SER A 47 -6.57 -3.33 29.86
CA SER A 47 -6.10 -2.30 30.79
C SER A 47 -4.65 -2.62 31.14
N ASN A 48 -3.74 -1.76 30.70
CA ASN A 48 -2.29 -1.79 30.94
C ASN A 48 -1.92 -2.04 32.42
N ASP A 49 -1.72 -3.30 32.80
CA ASP A 49 -1.04 -3.62 34.06
C ASP A 49 0.18 -4.50 33.79
N SER A 50 1.34 -3.87 33.89
CA SER A 50 2.64 -4.36 33.46
C SER A 50 3.30 -5.28 34.50
N SER A 51 2.59 -6.27 35.04
CA SER A 51 3.07 -7.00 36.23
C SER A 51 3.07 -8.52 36.17
N PHE A 52 2.87 -9.18 35.02
CA PHE A 52 3.03 -10.64 34.94
C PHE A 52 3.66 -11.11 33.62
N GLN A 53 4.98 -11.06 33.56
CA GLN A 53 5.78 -11.72 32.54
C GLN A 53 6.02 -13.19 32.97
N PRO A 54 5.59 -14.22 32.20
CA PRO A 54 5.99 -15.60 32.46
C PRO A 54 7.46 -15.80 32.02
N PRO A 55 8.24 -16.68 32.68
CA PRO A 55 9.61 -16.96 32.28
C PRO A 55 9.57 -17.74 30.97
N VAL A 56 9.96 -17.09 29.88
CA VAL A 56 10.26 -17.75 28.61
C VAL A 56 11.57 -18.50 28.80
N SER A 57 11.48 -19.83 28.90
CA SER A 57 12.61 -20.72 28.72
C SER A 57 13.25 -20.40 27.38
N GLN A 58 14.50 -19.93 27.41
CA GLN A 58 15.35 -19.74 26.25
C GLN A 58 15.69 -21.12 25.64
N ASP A 59 14.92 -21.54 24.65
CA ASP A 59 15.43 -22.44 23.62
C ASP A 59 15.92 -21.60 22.43
N LYS A 60 17.23 -21.63 22.25
CA LYS A 60 17.95 -20.97 21.16
C LYS A 60 17.57 -21.64 19.83
N SER A 61 16.94 -20.88 18.95
CA SER A 61 16.97 -21.12 17.51
C SER A 61 17.16 -19.78 16.79
N PHE A 62 18.00 -19.83 15.76
CA PHE A 62 18.75 -18.73 15.18
C PHE A 62 17.90 -17.70 14.41
N GLU A 63 18.50 -16.53 14.21
CA GLU A 63 18.05 -15.37 13.41
C GLU A 63 17.10 -14.37 14.10
N ASN A 64 17.69 -13.49 14.91
CA ASN A 64 17.25 -12.10 14.91
C ASN A 64 18.47 -11.23 14.60
N ILE A 65 18.47 -10.66 13.40
CA ILE A 65 19.32 -9.52 13.06
C ILE A 65 18.78 -8.34 13.86
N SER A 66 19.20 -8.23 15.11
CA SER A 66 19.09 -6.99 15.88
C SER A 66 20.06 -6.01 15.24
N VAL A 67 19.61 -5.34 14.18
CA VAL A 67 20.25 -4.11 13.72
C VAL A 67 20.01 -3.10 14.83
N ASP A 68 21.11 -2.76 15.50
CA ASP A 68 21.22 -1.58 16.36
C ASP A 68 20.34 -0.47 15.80
N SER A 69 19.45 0.03 16.65
CA SER A 69 18.68 1.23 16.42
C SER A 69 19.66 2.36 16.17
N VAL A 70 20.08 2.51 14.91
CA VAL A 70 20.58 3.76 14.37
C VAL A 70 19.46 4.73 14.65
N ASP A 71 19.79 5.67 15.52
CA ASP A 71 19.04 6.86 15.87
C ASP A 71 18.73 7.63 14.57
N SER A 72 17.71 7.14 13.86
CA SER A 72 17.10 7.81 12.74
C SER A 72 16.28 8.93 13.37
N SER A 73 16.98 10.03 13.66
CA SER A 73 16.41 11.36 13.60
C SER A 73 15.77 11.55 12.22
N ASN A 74 14.57 11.00 12.07
CA ASN A 74 13.60 11.38 11.07
C ASN A 74 12.48 12.06 11.84
N GLU A 75 12.78 13.24 12.37
CA GLU A 75 11.82 14.34 12.36
C GLU A 75 11.56 14.81 10.90
N LYS A 76 11.35 13.87 9.96
CA LYS A 76 10.77 14.19 8.67
C LYS A 76 9.28 14.25 8.90
N GLY A 77 8.82 15.49 9.10
CA GLY A 77 7.47 15.85 9.51
C GLY A 77 6.40 14.90 8.99
N LYS A 78 5.60 14.38 9.93
CA LYS A 78 4.31 13.78 9.62
C LYS A 78 3.40 14.91 9.09
N PHE A 79 3.55 15.25 7.82
CA PHE A 79 2.56 16.07 7.14
C PHE A 79 1.24 15.32 7.17
N SER A 80 0.18 16.01 7.57
CA SER A 80 -1.17 15.54 7.25
C SER A 80 -1.31 15.43 5.72
N PRO A 81 -2.20 14.56 5.21
CA PRO A 81 -2.43 14.44 3.76
C PRO A 81 -2.69 15.79 3.08
N ILE A 82 -3.42 16.68 3.77
CA ILE A 82 -3.78 18.01 3.28
C ILE A 82 -2.56 18.94 3.22
N GLU A 83 -1.67 18.90 4.21
CA GLU A 83 -0.44 19.70 4.20
C GLU A 83 0.52 19.25 3.09
N LEU A 84 0.60 17.93 2.86
CA LEU A 84 1.40 17.36 1.78
C LEU A 84 0.85 17.77 0.41
N ASP A 85 -0.47 17.70 0.21
CA ASP A 85 -1.12 18.14 -1.04
C ASP A 85 -0.88 19.63 -1.29
N ASN A 86 -1.01 20.47 -0.26
CA ASN A 86 -0.72 21.90 -0.35
C ASN A 86 0.73 22.21 -0.68
N LEU A 87 1.68 21.41 -0.18
CA LEU A 87 3.10 21.52 -0.52
C LEU A 87 3.34 21.11 -1.98
N LEU A 88 2.73 20.01 -2.43
CA LEU A 88 2.85 19.52 -3.80
C LEU A 88 2.25 20.50 -4.82
N LEU A 89 1.10 21.10 -4.51
CA LEU A 89 0.41 22.10 -5.34
C LEU A 89 1.24 23.35 -5.63
N LYS A 90 2.15 23.74 -4.72
CA LYS A 90 3.01 24.92 -4.89
C LYS A 90 4.14 24.71 -5.92
N ASN A 91 4.38 23.46 -6.34
CA ASN A 91 5.41 23.13 -7.33
C ASN A 91 4.84 23.09 -8.75
N ALA A 92 5.63 23.52 -9.74
CA ALA A 92 5.22 23.54 -11.16
C ALA A 92 4.87 22.15 -11.74
N ASP A 93 5.31 21.08 -11.07
CA ASP A 93 5.06 19.68 -11.44
C ASP A 93 4.17 18.94 -10.42
N SER A 94 3.26 19.66 -9.77
CA SER A 94 2.36 19.18 -8.70
C SER A 94 1.67 17.84 -8.99
N VAL A 95 1.30 17.58 -10.26
CA VAL A 95 0.65 16.34 -10.68
C VAL A 95 1.64 15.30 -11.24
N LYS A 96 2.70 15.75 -11.93
CA LYS A 96 3.65 14.84 -12.57
C LYS A 96 4.48 14.07 -11.55
N LEU A 97 4.87 14.72 -10.45
CA LEU A 97 5.69 14.11 -9.41
C LEU A 97 4.96 12.95 -8.70
N PRO A 98 3.72 13.10 -8.18
CA PRO A 98 2.96 11.99 -7.61
C PRO A 98 2.69 10.86 -8.61
N LEU A 99 2.36 11.18 -9.88
CA LEU A 99 2.16 10.17 -10.92
C LEU A 99 3.44 9.37 -11.22
N SER A 100 4.60 10.02 -11.20
CA SER A 100 5.91 9.37 -11.35
C SER A 100 6.21 8.49 -10.14
N TYR A 101 5.99 8.98 -8.93
CA TYR A 101 6.17 8.21 -7.71
C TYR A 101 5.30 6.95 -7.69
N ALA A 102 4.01 7.08 -8.01
CA ALA A 102 3.09 5.94 -8.10
C ALA A 102 3.55 4.91 -9.16
N LYS A 103 4.11 5.36 -10.28
CA LYS A 103 4.69 4.48 -11.31
C LYS A 103 5.90 3.71 -10.76
N THR A 104 6.82 4.40 -10.08
CA THR A 104 7.99 3.77 -9.45
C THR A 104 7.57 2.76 -8.39
N TRP A 105 6.57 3.09 -7.57
CA TRP A 105 6.01 2.19 -6.57
C TRP A 105 5.42 0.93 -7.21
N SER A 106 4.68 1.07 -8.31
CA SER A 106 4.15 -0.07 -9.09
C SER A 106 5.25 -0.99 -9.63
N GLU A 107 6.35 -0.44 -10.16
CA GLU A 107 7.49 -1.25 -10.63
C GLU A 107 8.24 -1.91 -9.47
N TYR A 108 8.41 -1.20 -8.36
CA TYR A 108 9.00 -1.77 -7.14
C TYR A 108 8.18 -2.97 -6.64
N THR A 109 6.86 -2.82 -6.48
CA THR A 109 5.97 -3.91 -6.05
C THR A 109 6.03 -5.09 -7.01
N LYS A 110 6.08 -4.85 -8.33
CA LYS A 110 6.24 -5.91 -9.34
C LYS A 110 7.53 -6.70 -9.14
N ASN A 111 8.65 -6.01 -8.91
CA ASN A 111 9.95 -6.66 -8.69
C ASN A 111 9.96 -7.45 -7.38
N THR A 112 9.38 -6.89 -6.31
CA THR A 112 9.21 -7.59 -5.02
C THR A 112 8.38 -8.85 -5.17
N VAL A 113 7.21 -8.78 -5.83
CA VAL A 113 6.36 -9.96 -6.09
C VAL A 113 7.12 -11.01 -6.89
N SER A 114 7.79 -10.61 -7.97
CA SER A 114 8.59 -11.53 -8.82
C SER A 114 9.69 -12.24 -8.04
N TRP A 115 10.40 -11.54 -7.15
CA TRP A 115 11.41 -12.15 -6.29
C TRP A 115 10.78 -13.16 -5.31
N ILE A 116 9.68 -12.80 -4.66
CA ILE A 116 9.00 -13.67 -3.69
C ILE A 116 8.44 -14.91 -4.38
N GLU A 117 7.84 -14.79 -5.56
CA GLU A 117 7.35 -15.95 -6.33
C GLU A 117 8.50 -16.91 -6.67
N LYS A 118 9.66 -16.38 -7.10
CA LYS A 118 10.85 -17.20 -7.36
C LYS A 118 11.35 -17.89 -6.09
N LYS A 119 11.42 -17.19 -4.96
CA LYS A 119 11.79 -17.77 -3.67
C LYS A 119 10.84 -18.91 -3.29
N LEU A 120 9.52 -18.67 -3.34
CA LEU A 120 8.51 -19.66 -3.01
C LEU A 120 8.58 -20.89 -3.91
N ASN A 121 8.87 -20.71 -5.20
CA ASN A 121 9.04 -21.84 -6.13
C ASN A 121 10.29 -22.68 -5.82
N LEU A 122 11.41 -22.04 -5.46
CA LEU A 122 12.62 -22.75 -5.05
C LEU A 122 12.38 -23.53 -3.74
N GLU A 123 11.69 -22.93 -2.79
CA GLU A 123 11.34 -23.54 -1.51
C GLU A 123 10.37 -24.72 -1.69
N LEU A 124 9.39 -24.58 -2.60
CA LEU A 124 8.47 -25.64 -2.99
C LEU A 124 9.19 -26.83 -3.61
N GLU A 125 10.18 -26.58 -4.48
CA GLU A 125 10.97 -27.66 -5.08
C GLU A 125 11.88 -28.35 -4.05
N SER A 126 12.48 -27.57 -3.15
CA SER A 126 13.28 -28.11 -2.03
C SER A 126 12.46 -29.05 -1.14
N THR A 127 11.25 -28.64 -0.73
CA THR A 127 10.37 -29.47 0.10
C THR A 127 9.94 -30.75 -0.63
N ARG A 128 9.66 -30.69 -1.94
CA ARG A 128 9.36 -31.89 -2.75
C ARG A 128 10.52 -32.88 -2.78
N ASN A 129 11.74 -32.37 -2.90
CA ASN A 129 12.94 -33.22 -2.89
C ASN A 129 13.20 -33.83 -1.51
N ASN A 130 12.97 -33.08 -0.42
CA ASN A 130 13.04 -33.60 0.94
C ASN A 130 12.03 -34.72 1.18
N VAL A 131 10.76 -34.55 0.76
CA VAL A 131 9.75 -35.62 0.87
C VAL A 131 10.20 -36.88 0.14
N LYS A 132 10.64 -36.76 -1.13
CA LYS A 132 11.12 -37.91 -1.92
C LYS A 132 12.30 -38.61 -1.25
N LEU A 133 13.27 -37.86 -0.75
CA LEU A 133 14.46 -38.40 -0.08
C LEU A 133 14.10 -39.10 1.23
N ALA A 134 13.24 -38.47 2.04
CA ALA A 134 12.79 -39.02 3.31
C ALA A 134 11.95 -40.30 3.11
N GLU A 135 11.05 -40.32 2.13
CA GLU A 135 10.26 -41.50 1.76
C GLU A 135 11.15 -42.66 1.29
N ALA A 136 12.09 -42.39 0.39
CA ALA A 136 13.03 -43.40 -0.11
C ALA A 136 13.90 -43.98 1.03
N SER A 137 14.41 -43.11 1.90
CA SER A 137 15.22 -43.53 3.06
C SER A 137 14.40 -44.35 4.04
N ARG A 138 13.16 -43.94 4.32
CA ARG A 138 12.24 -44.65 5.20
C ARG A 138 11.91 -46.04 4.67
N ALA A 139 11.67 -46.16 3.36
CA ALA A 139 11.44 -47.45 2.71
C ALA A 139 12.66 -48.39 2.85
N ASN A 140 13.87 -47.88 2.62
CA ASN A 140 15.10 -48.66 2.75
C ASN A 140 15.38 -49.11 4.20
N ILE A 141 15.21 -48.21 5.17
CA ILE A 141 15.37 -48.53 6.59
C ILE A 141 14.32 -49.54 7.04
N GLY A 142 13.09 -49.45 6.52
CA GLY A 142 12.00 -50.37 6.84
C GLY A 142 12.22 -51.82 6.36
N LEU A 143 13.09 -52.04 5.37
CA LEU A 143 13.43 -53.40 4.89
C LEU A 143 14.37 -54.16 5.82
N GLN A 144 15.09 -53.47 6.72
CA GLN A 144 16.09 -54.08 7.59
C GLN A 144 15.44 -54.52 8.90
N GLU A 145 15.43 -55.82 9.21
CA GLU A 145 14.88 -56.33 10.47
C GLU A 145 15.89 -56.26 11.62
N PHE A 146 15.41 -56.13 12.85
CA PHE A 146 16.20 -56.14 14.10
C PHE A 146 17.31 -55.08 14.19
N MET A 147 17.16 -53.96 13.46
CA MET A 147 18.15 -52.89 13.50
C MET A 147 18.00 -51.99 14.74
N PRO A 148 19.12 -51.58 15.38
CA PRO A 148 19.06 -50.65 16.49
C PRO A 148 18.54 -49.28 16.05
N LEU A 149 17.74 -48.65 16.90
CA LEU A 149 17.18 -47.29 16.69
C LEU A 149 16.32 -47.12 15.43
N GLN A 150 15.89 -48.21 14.79
CA GLN A 150 15.11 -48.16 13.56
C GLN A 150 13.84 -47.31 13.71
N SER A 151 13.08 -47.54 14.79
CA SER A 151 11.85 -46.79 15.08
C SER A 151 12.10 -45.29 15.24
N LEU A 152 13.22 -44.91 15.87
CA LEU A 152 13.61 -43.51 16.05
C LEU A 152 13.90 -42.85 14.69
N PHE A 153 14.70 -43.49 13.83
CA PHE A 153 14.98 -42.97 12.50
C PHE A 153 13.74 -42.92 11.60
N THR A 154 12.88 -43.95 11.65
CA THR A 154 11.61 -43.95 10.94
C THR A 154 10.70 -42.81 11.39
N SER A 155 10.62 -42.54 12.70
CA SER A 155 9.84 -41.42 13.24
C SER A 155 10.40 -40.07 12.81
N ALA A 156 11.72 -39.89 12.81
CA ALA A 156 12.35 -38.67 12.34
C ALA A 156 12.03 -38.39 10.86
N LEU A 157 12.13 -39.42 10.00
CA LEU A 157 11.80 -39.31 8.58
C LEU A 157 10.32 -39.02 8.33
N LEU A 158 9.43 -39.57 9.15
CA LEU A 158 7.99 -39.24 9.11
C LEU A 158 7.75 -37.76 9.45
N ASN A 159 8.42 -37.25 10.49
CA ASN A 159 8.32 -35.85 10.87
C ASN A 159 8.84 -34.91 9.76
N ASP A 160 9.91 -35.28 9.05
CA ASP A 160 10.42 -34.51 7.91
C ASP A 160 9.42 -34.45 6.75
N ILE A 161 8.73 -35.56 6.48
CA ILE A 161 7.67 -35.63 5.46
C ILE A 161 6.50 -34.72 5.85
N GLU A 162 6.00 -34.83 7.08
CA GLU A 162 4.88 -34.03 7.58
C GLU A 162 5.23 -32.53 7.58
N SER A 163 6.40 -32.17 8.08
CA SER A 163 6.90 -30.79 8.09
C SER A 163 7.00 -30.23 6.68
N SER A 164 7.53 -31.01 5.74
CA SER A 164 7.62 -30.61 4.33
C SER A 164 6.24 -30.40 3.70
N GLN A 165 5.27 -31.27 3.99
CA GLN A 165 3.89 -31.13 3.51
C GLN A 165 3.22 -29.87 4.09
N PHE A 166 3.43 -29.58 5.37
CA PHE A 166 2.93 -28.37 6.01
C PHE A 166 3.51 -27.09 5.36
N ILE A 167 4.81 -27.08 5.06
CA ILE A 167 5.45 -25.97 4.34
C ILE A 167 4.85 -25.84 2.93
N GLN A 168 4.61 -26.94 2.22
CA GLN A 168 3.95 -26.90 0.89
C GLN A 168 2.56 -26.26 0.94
N GLN A 169 1.75 -26.60 1.95
CA GLN A 169 0.43 -25.98 2.16
C GLN A 169 0.56 -24.48 2.47
N THR A 170 1.54 -24.11 3.28
CA THR A 170 1.83 -22.71 3.61
C THR A 170 2.25 -21.92 2.38
N ILE A 171 3.14 -22.47 1.53
CA ILE A 171 3.54 -21.87 0.26
C ILE A 171 2.32 -21.68 -0.66
N ALA A 172 1.46 -22.69 -0.77
CA ALA A 172 0.24 -22.59 -1.57
C ALA A 172 -0.68 -21.47 -1.09
N ALA A 173 -0.85 -21.31 0.23
CA ALA A 173 -1.62 -20.22 0.81
C ALA A 173 -0.99 -18.84 0.54
N LEU A 174 0.33 -18.71 0.67
CA LEU A 174 1.09 -17.50 0.34
C LEU A 174 0.92 -17.10 -1.13
N GLN A 175 0.97 -18.07 -2.04
CA GLN A 175 0.74 -17.85 -3.46
C GLN A 175 -0.70 -17.46 -3.77
N ALA A 176 -1.70 -18.16 -3.19
CA ALA A 176 -3.09 -18.02 -3.59
C ALA A 176 -3.84 -16.85 -2.94
N ASN A 177 -3.72 -16.67 -1.63
CA ASN A 177 -4.64 -15.76 -0.91
C ASN A 177 -4.05 -15.02 0.30
N LYS A 178 -2.80 -15.31 0.72
CA LYS A 178 -2.18 -14.61 1.85
C LYS A 178 -1.21 -13.51 1.44
N PHE A 179 -0.58 -13.59 0.26
CA PHE A 179 0.45 -12.62 -0.10
C PHE A 179 0.48 -12.26 -1.59
N ILE A 180 0.80 -13.21 -2.48
CA ILE A 180 1.08 -12.91 -3.90
C ILE A 180 -0.14 -12.33 -4.62
N GLN A 181 -1.27 -13.06 -4.67
CA GLN A 181 -2.47 -12.55 -5.34
C GLN A 181 -3.03 -11.26 -4.70
N PRO A 182 -3.15 -11.12 -3.36
CA PRO A 182 -3.60 -9.87 -2.75
C PRO A 182 -2.72 -8.67 -3.12
N LEU A 183 -1.39 -8.81 -3.07
CA LEU A 183 -0.46 -7.72 -3.38
C LEU A 183 -0.51 -7.36 -4.87
N LEU A 184 -0.60 -8.35 -5.76
CA LEU A 184 -0.76 -8.13 -7.19
C LEU A 184 -2.08 -7.41 -7.51
N GLY A 185 -3.17 -7.82 -6.86
CA GLY A 185 -4.46 -7.15 -6.96
C GLY A 185 -4.40 -5.69 -6.54
N ARG A 186 -3.78 -5.39 -5.38
CA ARG A 186 -3.62 -4.01 -4.90
C ARG A 186 -2.77 -3.16 -5.85
N LYS A 187 -1.68 -3.72 -6.36
CA LYS A 187 -0.81 -3.07 -7.35
C LYS A 187 -1.57 -2.74 -8.63
N ASN A 188 -2.37 -3.67 -9.14
CA ASN A 188 -3.15 -3.46 -10.38
C ASN A 188 -4.21 -2.37 -10.21
N GLU A 189 -4.90 -2.34 -9.08
CA GLU A 189 -5.86 -1.27 -8.76
C GLU A 189 -5.17 0.10 -8.69
N MET A 190 -4.03 0.20 -8.01
CA MET A 190 -3.27 1.45 -7.96
C MET A 190 -2.78 1.89 -9.33
N GLU A 191 -2.31 0.96 -10.17
CA GLU A 191 -1.89 1.27 -11.54
C GLU A 191 -3.06 1.70 -12.44
N LYS A 192 -4.25 1.14 -12.24
CA LYS A 192 -5.48 1.57 -12.90
C LYS A 192 -5.83 3.01 -12.52
N GLN A 193 -5.92 3.30 -11.22
CA GLN A 193 -6.20 4.64 -10.70
C GLN A 193 -5.17 5.67 -11.21
N ARG A 194 -3.88 5.30 -11.23
CA ARG A 194 -2.81 6.14 -11.78
C ARG A 194 -3.02 6.48 -13.25
N LYS A 195 -3.49 5.54 -14.08
CA LYS A 195 -3.78 5.77 -15.50
C LYS A 195 -5.01 6.66 -15.70
N GLU A 196 -6.06 6.44 -14.91
CA GLU A 196 -7.27 7.27 -14.93
C GLU A 196 -6.96 8.72 -14.58
N ILE A 197 -6.23 8.96 -13.48
CA ILE A 197 -5.79 10.31 -13.07
C ILE A 197 -4.91 10.95 -14.15
N LYS A 198 -4.00 10.18 -14.76
CA LYS A 198 -3.15 10.69 -15.85
C LYS A 198 -3.97 11.15 -17.06
N GLU A 199 -5.01 10.40 -17.41
CA GLU A 199 -5.89 10.76 -18.54
C GLU A 199 -6.76 11.98 -18.20
N LEU A 200 -7.35 12.04 -17.00
CA LEU A 200 -8.09 13.22 -16.52
C LEU A 200 -7.21 14.48 -16.55
N TRP A 201 -5.95 14.37 -16.09
CA TRP A 201 -5.00 15.47 -16.14
C TRP A 201 -4.67 15.92 -17.56
N LYS A 202 -4.60 14.99 -18.52
CA LYS A 202 -4.39 15.31 -19.94
C LYS A 202 -5.61 16.02 -20.53
N GLN A 203 -6.81 15.55 -20.20
CA GLN A 203 -8.06 16.17 -20.63
C GLN A 203 -8.20 17.60 -20.11
N GLU A 204 -7.92 17.83 -18.82
CA GLU A 204 -8.01 19.17 -18.23
C GLU A 204 -6.98 20.14 -18.84
N GLN A 205 -5.74 19.70 -19.08
CA GLN A 205 -4.75 20.49 -19.80
C GLN A 205 -5.21 20.86 -21.22
N SER A 206 -5.83 19.92 -21.94
CA SER A 206 -6.36 20.17 -23.28
C SER A 206 -7.47 21.22 -23.25
N LYS A 207 -8.39 21.11 -22.29
CA LYS A 207 -9.50 22.04 -22.10
C LYS A 207 -9.00 23.43 -21.75
N MET A 208 -8.03 23.53 -20.85
CA MET A 208 -7.36 24.79 -20.51
C MET A 208 -6.75 25.45 -21.77
N LEU A 209 -5.99 24.70 -22.57
CA LEU A 209 -5.37 25.22 -23.80
C LEU A 209 -6.39 25.68 -24.84
N GLU A 210 -7.50 24.96 -24.98
CA GLU A 210 -8.61 25.33 -25.85
C GLU A 210 -9.23 26.66 -25.42
N THR A 211 -9.53 26.83 -24.13
CA THR A 211 -10.08 28.07 -23.59
C THR A 211 -9.11 29.24 -23.71
N GLU A 212 -7.81 29.01 -23.50
CA GLU A 212 -6.76 30.03 -23.67
C GLU A 212 -6.70 30.48 -25.14
N THR A 213 -6.77 29.54 -26.07
CA THR A 213 -6.77 29.82 -27.51
C THR A 213 -8.04 30.57 -27.92
N ALA A 214 -9.21 30.19 -27.41
CA ALA A 214 -10.47 30.90 -27.65
C ALA A 214 -10.42 32.33 -27.12
N LEU A 215 -9.87 32.54 -25.91
CA LEU A 215 -9.68 33.87 -25.33
C LEU A 215 -8.75 34.74 -26.18
N LYS A 216 -7.63 34.18 -26.66
CA LYS A 216 -6.70 34.89 -27.57
C LYS A 216 -7.40 35.33 -28.85
N LYS A 217 -8.22 34.45 -29.45
CA LYS A 217 -9.02 34.78 -30.65
C LYS A 217 -10.06 35.87 -30.37
N ALA A 218 -10.79 35.77 -29.27
CA ALA A 218 -11.79 36.77 -28.88
C ALA A 218 -11.15 38.15 -28.65
N LYS A 219 -10.00 38.21 -27.98
CA LYS A 219 -9.25 39.47 -27.80
C LYS A 219 -8.84 40.09 -29.13
N LEU A 220 -8.33 39.28 -30.06
CA LEU A 220 -7.94 39.74 -31.39
C LEU A 220 -9.15 40.30 -32.16
N LEU A 221 -10.30 39.62 -32.11
CA LEU A 221 -11.54 40.08 -32.73
C LEU A 221 -12.05 41.39 -32.11
N CYS A 222 -12.00 41.53 -30.78
CA CYS A 222 -12.36 42.78 -30.13
C CYS A 222 -11.47 43.95 -30.57
N MET A 223 -10.16 43.74 -30.70
CA MET A 223 -9.24 44.76 -31.22
C MET A 223 -9.58 45.12 -32.67
N GLN A 224 -9.82 44.12 -33.52
CA GLN A 224 -10.21 44.36 -34.91
C GLN A 224 -11.50 45.17 -35.01
N HIS A 225 -12.54 44.85 -34.22
CA HIS A 225 -13.78 45.60 -34.21
C HIS A 225 -13.61 47.02 -33.68
N GLN A 226 -12.71 47.24 -32.72
CA GLN A 226 -12.37 48.59 -32.27
C GLN A 226 -11.71 49.41 -33.38
N ASP A 227 -10.77 48.82 -34.12
CA ASP A 227 -10.11 49.48 -35.25
C ASP A 227 -11.10 49.79 -36.38
N GLU A 228 -12.00 48.85 -36.69
CA GLU A 228 -13.09 49.05 -37.66
C GLU A 228 -14.05 50.18 -37.24
N TYR A 229 -14.39 50.24 -35.95
CA TYR A 229 -15.22 51.30 -35.39
C TYR A 229 -14.55 52.68 -35.48
N GLU A 230 -13.29 52.81 -35.09
CA GLU A 230 -12.56 54.09 -35.19
C GLU A 230 -12.40 54.54 -36.65
N LYS A 231 -12.22 53.59 -37.58
CA LYS A 231 -12.19 53.87 -39.02
C LYS A 231 -13.55 54.39 -39.51
N ALA A 232 -14.65 53.71 -39.16
CA ALA A 232 -16.00 54.13 -39.54
C ALA A 232 -16.36 55.51 -38.97
N LYS A 233 -16.00 55.76 -37.71
CA LYS A 233 -16.18 57.06 -37.04
C LYS A 233 -15.41 58.17 -37.74
N SER A 234 -14.15 57.92 -38.12
CA SER A 234 -13.32 58.88 -38.85
C SER A 234 -13.91 59.17 -40.24
N SER A 235 -14.38 58.15 -40.96
CA SER A 235 -15.04 58.33 -42.26
C SER A 235 -16.35 59.13 -42.16
N MET A 236 -17.15 58.92 -41.11
CA MET A 236 -18.36 59.70 -40.85
C MET A 236 -18.04 61.19 -40.66
N PHE A 237 -17.01 61.50 -39.87
CA PHE A 237 -16.58 62.88 -39.62
C PHE A 237 -16.12 63.58 -40.92
N HIS A 238 -15.35 62.89 -41.77
CA HIS A 238 -14.96 63.44 -43.08
C HIS A 238 -16.16 63.67 -44.01
N ALA A 239 -17.13 62.75 -44.05
CA ALA A 239 -18.34 62.93 -44.85
C ALA A 239 -19.19 64.13 -44.38
N GLU A 240 -19.28 64.36 -43.07
CA GLU A 240 -19.95 65.53 -42.50
C GLU A 240 -19.23 66.85 -42.85
N GLU A 241 -17.89 66.85 -42.81
CA GLU A 241 -17.08 68.01 -43.17
C GLU A 241 -17.21 68.36 -44.67
N GLU A 242 -17.21 67.35 -45.55
CA GLU A 242 -17.45 67.52 -46.99
C GLU A 242 -18.87 68.03 -47.28
N HIS A 243 -19.89 67.52 -46.57
CA HIS A 243 -21.27 67.99 -46.70
C HIS A 243 -21.45 69.45 -46.26
N MET A 244 -20.79 69.87 -45.18
CA MET A 244 -20.77 71.27 -44.72
C MET A 244 -20.03 72.19 -45.71
N CYS A 245 -18.96 71.71 -46.33
CA CYS A 245 -18.25 72.45 -47.38
C CYS A 245 -19.12 72.64 -48.64
N CYS A 246 -19.87 71.61 -49.05
CA CYS A 246 -20.76 71.65 -50.22
C CYS A 246 -22.02 72.52 -49.98
N SER A 247 -22.59 72.47 -48.77
CA SER A 247 -23.69 73.33 -48.31
C SER A 247 -23.31 74.83 -48.30
N SER A 248 -22.11 75.16 -47.81
CA SER A 248 -21.59 76.53 -47.79
C SER A 248 -21.32 77.08 -49.21
N GLY A 249 -20.99 76.21 -50.17
CA GLY A 249 -20.88 76.56 -51.59
C GLY A 249 -22.21 76.91 -52.26
N LEU A 250 -23.31 76.25 -51.86
CA LEU A 250 -24.65 76.49 -52.40
C LEU A 250 -25.24 77.82 -51.91
N VAL A 251 -25.03 78.17 -50.63
CA VAL A 251 -25.49 79.44 -50.04
C VAL A 251 -24.82 80.66 -50.68
N LYS A 252 -23.54 80.56 -51.07
CA LYS A 252 -22.83 81.63 -51.80
C LYS A 252 -23.34 81.81 -53.23
N ASN A 253 -23.88 80.77 -53.87
CA ASN A 253 -24.46 80.86 -55.22
C ASN A 253 -25.89 81.45 -55.21
N LEU A 254 -26.71 81.17 -54.20
CA LEU A 254 -28.04 81.81 -54.07
C LEU A 254 -27.94 83.31 -53.83
N ASN A 255 -26.98 83.78 -53.03
CA ASN A 255 -26.80 85.21 -52.77
C ASN A 255 -26.38 86.02 -54.01
N LYS A 256 -25.70 85.41 -55.00
CA LYS A 256 -25.40 86.08 -56.28
C LYS A 256 -26.58 86.16 -57.25
N GLN A 257 -27.61 85.33 -57.09
CA GLN A 257 -28.82 85.41 -57.93
C GLN A 257 -29.87 86.38 -57.39
N LEU A 258 -29.82 86.74 -56.10
CA LEU A 258 -30.78 87.67 -55.50
C LEU A 258 -30.47 89.16 -55.76
N GLU A 259 -29.25 89.52 -56.15
CA GLU A 259 -28.85 90.91 -56.46
C GLU A 259 -29.21 91.38 -57.89
N LYS A 260 -29.88 90.54 -58.69
CA LYS A 260 -30.45 90.94 -60.00
C LYS A 260 -31.97 90.99 -59.92
N LYS A 261 -32.51 92.00 -59.25
CA LYS A 261 -33.89 92.43 -59.48
C LYS A 261 -34.06 93.91 -59.19
#